data_AF-A0A8S3SVE7-F1
#
_entry.id   AF-A0A8S3SVE7-F1
#
_cell.length_a   1.000
_cell.length_b   1.000
_cell.length_c   1.000
_cell.angle_alpha   90.00
_cell.angle_beta   90.00
_cell.angle_gamma   90.00
#
_symmetry.space_group_name_H-M   'P 1'
#
loop_
_entity.id
_entity.type
_entity.pdbx_description
1 polymer ?
#
loop_
_entity_poly.entity_id
_entity_poly.type
_entity_poly.pdbx_seq_one_letter_code
_entity_poly.pdbx_strand_id
1 'polypeptide(L)'
;MLTISNRQYYTYSPHHLDDMYNQILKETHHPECADCILKEETQIVILLDNNNNQTIDDYNDRRAATRNVIDKVLTYNSHAKIGMYSYSEEPKLVFSLSWSADKDKRIAAALQINVDNHISTSNTSHALQHVRLNKQFTAYRKIVVIISNGKWTEMDKIKNEVLYSKQDGLEVVGVIAGEDSVMENWQAVLNDPSQVFYTEDDNFKALESLAAMTKYYSCDDNIFSIRQ
;
A
#
# COMPACT_ATOMS: atom_id res chain seq x y z
N MET A 1 7.41 -37.54 -34.16
CA MET A 1 6.82 -36.90 -35.35
C MET A 1 6.91 -35.40 -35.10
N LEU A 2 7.86 -34.73 -35.75
CA LEU A 2 8.16 -33.30 -35.60
C LEU A 2 7.44 -32.57 -36.75
N THR A 3 6.54 -31.66 -36.42
CA THR A 3 5.87 -30.79 -37.39
C THR A 3 6.32 -29.35 -37.13
N ILE A 4 7.28 -28.89 -37.93
CA ILE A 4 7.67 -27.48 -38.00
C ILE A 4 6.71 -26.81 -39.00
N SER A 5 5.90 -25.87 -38.51
CA SER A 5 4.89 -25.16 -39.30
C SER A 5 5.45 -23.84 -39.86
N ASN A 6 5.28 -23.66 -41.17
CA ASN A 6 5.37 -22.46 -41.99
C ASN A 6 6.68 -21.63 -41.98
N ARG A 7 7.57 -21.96 -42.93
CA ARG A 7 8.50 -20.97 -43.52
C ARG A 7 7.74 -20.09 -44.53
N GLN A 8 7.41 -18.86 -44.15
CA GLN A 8 7.30 -17.78 -45.13
C GLN A 8 8.72 -17.27 -45.41
N TYR A 9 9.17 -17.36 -46.65
CA TYR A 9 10.42 -16.74 -47.08
C TYR A 9 10.17 -15.24 -47.29
N TYR A 10 10.60 -14.43 -46.33
CA TYR A 10 10.69 -12.98 -46.49
C TYR A 10 11.92 -12.68 -47.36
N THR A 11 11.69 -12.10 -48.53
CA THR A 11 12.78 -11.59 -49.38
C THR A 11 13.33 -10.30 -48.78
N TYR A 12 14.58 -10.36 -48.34
CA TYR A 12 15.29 -9.26 -47.70
C TYR A 12 15.57 -8.11 -48.69
N SER A 13 15.18 -6.88 -48.32
CA SER A 13 15.55 -5.65 -49.02
C SER A 13 16.64 -4.93 -48.22
N PRO A 14 17.90 -4.87 -48.69
CA PRO A 14 19.02 -4.27 -47.96
C PRO A 14 18.89 -2.76 -47.67
N HIS A 15 17.85 -2.10 -48.16
CA HIS A 15 17.66 -0.64 -48.06
C HIS A 15 16.77 -0.19 -46.89
N HIS A 16 16.19 -1.10 -46.11
CA HIS A 16 15.20 -0.78 -45.08
C HIS A 16 15.65 -1.32 -43.70
N LEU A 17 16.63 -0.64 -43.09
CA LEU A 17 17.15 -0.99 -41.75
C LEU A 17 16.04 -1.09 -40.69
N ASP A 18 14.97 -0.30 -40.83
CA ASP A 18 13.81 -0.32 -39.95
C ASP A 18 13.04 -1.64 -40.02
N ASP A 19 12.97 -2.28 -41.20
CA ASP A 19 12.31 -3.57 -41.37
C ASP A 19 13.09 -4.67 -40.64
N MET A 20 14.43 -4.62 -40.71
CA MET A 20 15.29 -5.56 -39.99
C MET A 20 15.20 -5.37 -38.47
N TYR A 21 15.17 -4.13 -38.00
CA TYR A 21 15.02 -3.82 -36.58
C TYR A 21 13.68 -4.30 -36.03
N ASN A 22 12.58 -4.01 -36.74
CA ASN A 22 11.23 -4.43 -36.33
C ASN A 22 11.06 -5.96 -36.38
N GLN A 23 11.71 -6.64 -37.33
CA GLN A 23 11.71 -8.10 -37.42
C GLN A 23 12.50 -8.73 -36.25
N ILE A 24 13.68 -8.20 -35.92
CA ILE A 24 14.45 -8.65 -34.75
C ILE A 24 13.63 -8.43 -33.48
N LEU A 25 13.01 -7.26 -33.31
CA LEU A 25 12.11 -7.01 -32.17
C LEU A 25 10.99 -8.04 -32.11
N LYS A 26 10.33 -8.34 -33.23
CA LYS A 26 9.21 -9.30 -33.26
C LYS A 26 9.65 -10.75 -33.00
N GLU A 27 10.83 -11.15 -33.47
CA GLU A 27 11.37 -12.52 -33.28
C GLU A 27 12.04 -12.70 -31.91
N THR A 28 12.54 -11.63 -31.30
CA THR A 28 13.12 -11.65 -29.94
C THR A 28 12.09 -11.38 -28.85
N HIS A 29 10.96 -10.74 -29.17
CA HIS A 29 9.83 -10.53 -28.27
C HIS A 29 9.16 -11.88 -27.94
N HIS A 30 9.69 -12.53 -26.91
CA HIS A 30 9.04 -13.66 -26.27
C HIS A 30 8.03 -13.09 -25.27
N PRO A 31 6.71 -13.25 -25.50
CA PRO A 31 5.68 -12.75 -24.59
C PRO A 31 5.78 -13.38 -23.18
N GLU A 32 6.52 -14.49 -23.06
CA GLU A 32 6.88 -15.16 -21.81
C GLU A 32 8.22 -14.73 -21.19
N CYS A 33 9.01 -13.88 -21.87
CA CYS A 33 10.23 -13.26 -21.34
C CYS A 33 10.02 -11.77 -21.07
N ALA A 34 9.00 -11.42 -20.30
CA ALA A 34 8.96 -10.10 -19.69
C ALA A 34 10.09 -10.04 -18.64
N ASP A 35 11.11 -9.19 -18.85
CA ASP A 35 12.18 -8.97 -17.87
C ASP A 35 11.56 -8.22 -16.66
N CYS A 36 11.00 -9.00 -15.75
CA CYS A 36 10.38 -8.50 -14.53
C CYS A 36 11.45 -8.15 -13.50
N ILE A 37 11.54 -6.87 -13.12
CA ILE A 37 12.44 -6.42 -12.06
C ILE A 37 11.69 -6.35 -10.74
N LEU A 38 12.27 -6.94 -9.70
CA LEU A 38 11.82 -6.74 -8.33
C LEU A 38 12.05 -5.29 -7.91
N LYS A 39 10.96 -4.59 -7.61
CA LYS A 39 10.95 -3.22 -7.07
C LYS A 39 10.68 -3.30 -5.58
N GLU A 40 11.48 -2.55 -4.82
CA GLU A 40 11.37 -2.46 -3.35
C GLU A 40 11.01 -1.05 -2.87
N GLU A 41 10.93 -0.08 -3.79
CA GLU A 41 10.53 1.30 -3.50
C GLU A 41 9.02 1.42 -3.31
N THR A 42 8.59 1.26 -2.05
CA THR A 42 7.20 1.46 -1.63
C THR A 42 7.11 2.56 -0.59
N GLN A 43 6.11 3.42 -0.71
CA GLN A 43 5.76 4.42 0.30
C GLN A 43 4.44 4.06 0.97
N ILE A 44 4.46 4.02 2.30
CA ILE A 44 3.30 3.71 3.13
C ILE A 44 2.99 4.88 4.04
N VAL A 45 1.74 5.32 4.09
CA VAL A 45 1.27 6.26 5.11
C VAL A 45 0.29 5.53 6.03
N ILE A 46 0.60 5.50 7.31
CA ILE A 46 -0.27 4.95 8.35
C ILE A 46 -1.20 6.06 8.84
N LEU A 47 -2.50 5.77 8.88
CA LEU A 47 -3.55 6.57 9.49
C LEU A 47 -4.03 5.86 10.74
N LEU A 48 -3.57 6.32 11.91
CA LEU A 48 -3.97 5.78 13.20
C LEU A 48 -5.19 6.54 13.74
N ASP A 49 -6.32 5.83 13.87
CA ASP A 49 -7.49 6.33 14.59
C ASP A 49 -7.17 6.43 16.09
N ASN A 50 -7.12 7.65 16.61
CA ASN A 50 -6.80 7.98 18.00
C ASN A 50 -8.02 8.56 18.75
N ASN A 51 -9.23 8.26 18.28
CA ASN A 51 -10.44 8.59 19.05
C ASN A 51 -10.44 7.88 20.41
N ASN A 52 -11.20 8.43 21.37
CA ASN A 52 -11.22 7.97 22.75
C ASN A 52 -12.61 7.56 23.26
N ASN A 53 -13.59 7.38 22.36
CA ASN A 53 -14.93 6.91 22.70
C ASN A 53 -14.97 5.40 22.98
N GLN A 54 -13.86 4.83 23.45
CA GLN A 54 -13.55 3.40 23.40
C GLN A 54 -12.76 2.98 24.65
N THR A 55 -12.64 1.68 24.87
CA THR A 55 -11.94 1.13 26.04
C THR A 55 -10.44 1.41 25.96
N ILE A 56 -9.74 1.33 27.10
CA ILE A 56 -8.27 1.41 27.14
C ILE A 56 -7.66 0.27 26.32
N ASP A 57 -8.30 -0.89 26.32
CA ASP A 57 -7.87 -2.08 25.57
C ASP A 57 -7.96 -1.84 24.06
N ASP A 58 -9.06 -1.25 23.57
CA ASP A 58 -9.20 -0.84 22.16
C ASP A 58 -8.05 0.06 21.70
N TYR A 59 -7.64 1.00 22.54
CA TYR A 59 -6.51 1.88 22.25
C TYR A 59 -5.17 1.14 22.24
N ASN A 60 -4.96 0.23 23.19
CA ASN A 60 -3.75 -0.59 23.26
C ASN A 60 -3.64 -1.51 22.03
N ASP A 61 -4.75 -2.06 21.55
CA ASP A 61 -4.80 -2.89 20.35
C ASP A 61 -4.39 -2.12 19.11
N ARG A 62 -4.89 -0.89 18.92
CA ARG A 62 -4.47 -0.04 17.80
C ARG A 62 -2.99 0.33 17.86
N ARG A 63 -2.43 0.53 19.06
CA ARG A 63 -0.99 0.75 19.25
C ARG A 63 -0.17 -0.50 18.94
N ALA A 64 -0.62 -1.66 19.39
CA ALA A 64 0.01 -2.94 19.09
C ALA A 64 -0.01 -3.20 17.58
N ALA A 65 -1.16 -3.00 16.93
CA ALA A 65 -1.31 -3.08 15.48
C ALA A 65 -0.33 -2.15 14.75
N THR A 66 -0.23 -0.89 15.18
CA THR A 66 0.70 0.09 14.60
C THR A 66 2.16 -0.36 14.72
N ARG A 67 2.57 -0.82 15.91
CA ARG A 67 3.90 -1.38 16.15
C ARG A 67 4.17 -2.54 15.19
N ASN A 68 3.22 -3.48 15.07
CA ASN A 68 3.40 -4.69 14.28
C ASN A 68 3.41 -4.41 12.77
N VAL A 69 2.60 -3.47 12.28
CA VAL A 69 2.67 -3.01 10.89
C VAL A 69 4.07 -2.47 10.57
N ILE A 70 4.59 -1.54 11.39
CA ILE A 70 5.91 -0.97 11.18
C ILE A 70 6.99 -2.05 11.27
N ASP A 71 6.92 -2.92 12.28
CA ASP A 71 7.90 -3.97 12.50
C ASP A 71 7.96 -4.96 11.32
N LYS A 72 6.81 -5.47 10.89
CA LYS A 72 6.72 -6.46 9.80
C LYS A 72 7.13 -5.85 8.46
N VAL A 73 6.65 -4.65 8.13
CA VAL A 73 7.00 -3.98 6.88
C VAL A 73 8.50 -3.74 6.80
N LEU A 74 9.11 -3.11 7.81
CA LEU A 74 10.53 -2.73 7.74
C LEU A 74 11.47 -3.92 7.94
N THR A 75 11.00 -5.01 8.55
CA THR A 75 11.75 -6.27 8.62
C THR A 75 11.73 -7.00 7.26
N TYR A 76 10.60 -6.97 6.55
CA TYR A 76 10.48 -7.61 5.23
C TYR A 76 11.11 -6.78 4.10
N ASN A 77 10.90 -5.47 4.11
CA ASN A 77 11.41 -4.52 3.14
C ASN A 77 11.98 -3.27 3.84
N SER A 78 13.28 -3.28 4.07
CA SER A 78 14.01 -2.17 4.67
C SER A 78 14.10 -0.92 3.76
N HIS A 79 13.79 -1.05 2.46
CA HIS A 79 13.75 0.08 1.52
C HIS A 79 12.39 0.79 1.49
N ALA A 80 11.36 0.22 2.14
CA ALA A 80 10.06 0.87 2.27
C ALA A 80 10.18 2.15 3.12
N LYS A 81 9.50 3.22 2.71
CA LYS A 81 9.40 4.47 3.46
C LYS A 81 8.04 4.56 4.13
N ILE A 82 8.02 4.81 5.44
CA ILE A 82 6.78 4.92 6.21
C ILE A 82 6.60 6.36 6.69
N GLY A 83 5.41 6.92 6.48
CA GLY A 83 4.91 8.13 7.11
C GLY A 83 3.73 7.77 8.02
N MET A 84 3.40 8.63 8.97
CA MET A 84 2.32 8.36 9.89
C MET A 84 1.61 9.63 10.33
N TYR A 85 0.29 9.56 10.34
CA TYR A 85 -0.61 10.52 10.94
C TYR A 85 -1.46 9.82 11.99
N SER A 86 -1.77 10.56 13.06
CA SER A 86 -2.82 10.21 14.00
C SER A 86 -4.00 11.13 13.78
N TYR A 87 -5.23 10.66 13.96
CA TYR A 87 -6.41 11.50 13.78
C TYR A 87 -7.52 11.12 14.75
N SER A 88 -8.34 12.12 15.08
CA SER A 88 -9.71 11.93 15.55
C SER A 88 -10.57 12.79 14.62
N GLU A 89 -10.65 14.09 14.88
CA GLU A 89 -11.28 15.07 13.99
C GLU A 89 -10.35 15.55 12.88
N GLU A 90 -9.08 15.83 13.23
CA GLU A 90 -8.07 16.41 12.34
C GLU A 90 -6.82 15.52 12.28
N PRO A 91 -6.22 15.29 11.09
CA PRO A 91 -4.99 14.53 10.95
C PRO A 91 -3.78 15.34 11.45
N LYS A 92 -3.03 14.75 12.37
CA LYS A 92 -1.81 15.28 12.96
C LYS A 92 -0.63 14.44 12.50
N LEU A 93 0.35 15.08 11.84
CA LEU A 93 1.58 14.41 11.41
C LEU A 93 2.37 13.93 12.64
N VAL A 94 2.70 12.64 12.66
CA VAL A 94 3.54 12.03 13.70
C VAL A 94 4.98 11.98 13.20
N PHE A 95 5.19 11.44 11.99
CA PHE A 95 6.45 11.51 11.27
C PHE A 95 6.24 11.39 9.76
N SER A 96 7.10 12.05 8.98
CA SER A 96 6.98 12.09 7.51
C SER A 96 7.62 10.87 6.83
N LEU A 97 7.25 10.64 5.56
CA LEU A 97 7.91 9.68 4.67
C LEU A 97 9.41 9.94 4.48
N SER A 98 9.84 11.20 4.63
CA SER A 98 11.25 11.62 4.47
C SER A 98 12.09 11.43 5.73
N TRP A 99 11.48 11.05 6.86
CA TRP A 99 12.21 10.91 8.11
C TRP A 99 13.22 9.76 8.04
N SER A 100 14.51 10.04 8.22
CA SER A 100 15.59 9.05 8.07
C SER A 100 15.83 8.21 9.33
N ALA A 101 14.79 7.95 10.12
CA ALA A 101 14.88 7.15 11.33
C ALA A 101 14.76 5.65 11.03
N ASP A 102 15.47 4.86 11.83
CA ASP A 102 15.38 3.40 11.85
C ASP A 102 14.01 2.91 12.38
N LYS A 103 13.80 1.59 12.22
CA LYS A 103 12.58 0.90 12.63
C LYS A 103 12.22 1.15 14.10
N ASP A 104 13.18 1.04 15.00
CA ASP A 104 12.93 1.12 16.44
C ASP A 104 12.53 2.54 16.86
N LYS A 105 13.15 3.57 16.28
CA LYS A 105 12.76 4.97 16.50
C LYS A 105 11.37 5.28 15.96
N ARG A 106 10.98 4.68 14.83
CA ARG A 106 9.64 4.82 14.25
C ARG A 106 8.58 4.18 15.14
N ILE A 107 8.85 2.98 15.64
CA ILE A 107 7.99 2.32 16.63
C ILE A 107 7.89 3.17 17.90
N ALA A 108 9.02 3.67 18.43
CA ALA A 108 9.02 4.52 19.62
C ALA A 108 8.18 5.79 19.42
N ALA A 109 8.33 6.49 18.28
CA ALA A 109 7.55 7.68 17.97
C ALA A 109 6.05 7.37 17.81
N ALA A 110 5.71 6.27 17.13
CA ALA A 110 4.33 5.82 16.99
C ALA A 110 3.67 5.51 18.34
N LEU A 111 4.43 4.95 19.28
CA LEU A 111 3.94 4.60 20.60
C LEU A 111 3.87 5.79 21.58
N GLN A 112 4.44 6.94 21.26
CA GLN A 112 4.37 8.15 22.11
C GLN A 112 3.10 8.99 21.92
N ILE A 113 2.23 8.61 20.97
CA ILE A 113 0.97 9.32 20.74
C ILE A 113 0.08 9.12 21.96
N ASN A 114 -0.20 10.20 22.68
CA ASN A 114 -1.14 10.16 23.80
C ASN A 114 -2.58 9.99 23.27
N VAL A 115 -3.40 9.25 24.03
CA VAL A 115 -4.85 9.25 23.83
C VAL A 115 -5.34 10.70 23.86
N ASP A 116 -6.12 11.10 22.87
CA ASP A 116 -6.84 12.36 22.96
C ASP A 116 -7.87 12.23 24.08
N ASN A 117 -7.73 12.93 25.20
CA ASN A 117 -8.68 12.79 26.32
C ASN A 117 -10.03 13.49 26.04
N HIS A 118 -10.22 14.08 24.85
CA HIS A 118 -11.48 14.66 24.42
C HIS A 118 -12.32 13.68 23.62
N ILE A 119 -13.57 13.47 24.07
CA ILE A 119 -14.62 12.78 23.31
C ILE A 119 -14.66 13.37 21.90
N SER A 120 -14.22 12.60 20.93
CA SER A 120 -14.07 13.03 19.54
C SER A 120 -14.52 11.91 18.60
N THR A 121 -15.03 12.29 17.43
CA THR A 121 -15.43 11.34 16.39
C THR A 121 -14.23 10.92 15.54
N SER A 122 -14.34 9.76 14.88
CA SER A 122 -13.34 9.33 13.88
C SER A 122 -13.69 9.90 12.51
N ASN A 123 -13.03 10.98 12.13
CA ASN A 123 -13.15 11.62 10.82
C ASN A 123 -12.18 10.98 9.81
N THR A 124 -12.37 9.67 9.58
CA THR A 124 -11.52 8.84 8.73
C THR A 124 -11.49 9.31 7.29
N SER A 125 -12.62 9.81 6.77
CA SER A 125 -12.72 10.32 5.41
C SER A 125 -11.85 11.57 5.21
N HIS A 126 -11.84 12.48 6.18
CA HIS A 126 -10.98 13.67 6.16
C HIS A 126 -9.49 13.30 6.29
N ALA A 127 -9.15 12.37 7.17
CA ALA A 127 -7.77 11.90 7.32
C ALA A 127 -7.24 11.27 6.03
N LEU A 128 -8.05 10.43 5.37
CA LEU A 128 -7.70 9.82 4.09
C LEU A 128 -7.57 10.87 2.98
N GLN A 129 -8.51 11.83 2.91
CA GLN A 129 -8.47 12.93 1.98
C GLN A 129 -7.21 13.78 2.14
N HIS A 130 -6.83 14.10 3.38
CA HIS A 130 -5.62 14.86 3.67
C HIS A 130 -4.38 14.16 3.11
N VAL A 131 -4.25 12.85 3.34
CA VAL A 131 -3.12 12.04 2.85
C VAL A 131 -3.10 11.93 1.33
N ARG A 132 -4.26 11.79 0.68
CA ARG A 132 -4.36 11.76 -0.78
C ARG A 132 -3.95 13.09 -1.41
N LEU A 133 -4.41 14.21 -0.85
CA LEU A 133 -4.24 15.54 -1.44
C LEU A 133 -2.90 16.22 -1.11
N ASN A 134 -2.17 15.79 -0.08
CA ASN A 134 -0.95 16.47 0.36
C ASN A 134 0.29 16.23 -0.54
N LYS A 135 0.16 15.42 -1.61
CA LYS A 135 1.23 15.14 -2.60
C LYS A 135 2.56 14.66 -2.00
N GLN A 136 2.53 13.99 -0.85
CA GLN A 136 3.74 13.49 -0.17
C GLN A 136 4.38 12.27 -0.85
N PHE A 137 3.62 11.57 -1.69
CA PHE A 137 4.08 10.35 -2.37
C PHE A 137 4.89 10.68 -3.62
N THR A 138 6.08 10.08 -3.71
CA THR A 138 7.00 10.15 -4.85
C THR A 138 7.29 8.78 -5.46
N ALA A 139 6.93 7.68 -4.79
CA ALA A 139 7.11 6.32 -5.28
C ALA A 139 5.97 5.91 -6.23
N TYR A 140 6.23 4.91 -7.08
CA TYR A 140 5.20 4.29 -7.91
C TYR A 140 4.20 3.51 -7.06
N ARG A 141 4.68 2.73 -6.08
CA ARG A 141 3.83 1.97 -5.16
C ARG A 141 3.51 2.81 -3.92
N LYS A 142 2.23 3.15 -3.76
CA LYS A 142 1.71 4.02 -2.71
C LYS A 142 0.61 3.30 -1.95
N ILE A 143 0.80 3.14 -0.64
CA ILE A 143 -0.13 2.41 0.21
C ILE A 143 -0.56 3.31 1.36
N VAL A 144 -1.86 3.36 1.67
CA VAL A 144 -2.40 3.98 2.86
C VAL A 144 -2.97 2.89 3.76
N VAL A 145 -2.44 2.77 4.98
CA VAL A 145 -2.89 1.79 5.96
C VAL A 145 -3.74 2.49 7.00
N ILE A 146 -5.03 2.17 7.08
CA ILE A 146 -5.94 2.70 8.10
C ILE A 146 -5.97 1.70 9.26
N ILE A 147 -5.68 2.16 10.47
CA ILE A 147 -5.77 1.36 11.71
C ILE A 147 -6.92 1.93 12.54
N SER A 148 -8.00 1.16 12.71
CA SER A 148 -9.21 1.55 13.44
C SER A 148 -10.01 0.32 13.86
N ASN A 149 -10.95 0.47 14.79
CA ASN A 149 -11.94 -0.57 15.08
C ASN A 149 -13.12 -0.56 14.08
N GLY A 150 -13.17 0.40 13.15
CA GLY A 150 -14.17 0.44 12.09
C GLY A 150 -15.56 0.92 12.54
N LYS A 151 -15.70 1.44 13.77
CA LYS A 151 -16.95 2.06 14.25
C LYS A 151 -17.10 3.49 13.70
N TRP A 152 -17.42 3.62 12.43
CA TRP A 152 -17.56 4.93 11.78
C TRP A 152 -19.02 5.38 11.64
N THR A 153 -19.23 6.68 11.79
CA THR A 153 -20.52 7.34 11.53
C THR A 153 -20.63 7.88 10.10
N GLU A 154 -19.56 7.81 9.31
CA GLU A 154 -19.45 8.45 7.98
C GLU A 154 -19.06 7.47 6.86
N MET A 155 -19.61 6.26 6.92
CA MET A 155 -19.34 5.14 6.01
C MET A 155 -19.32 5.54 4.52
N ASP A 156 -20.33 6.27 4.05
CA ASP A 156 -20.43 6.69 2.64
C ASP A 156 -19.31 7.64 2.23
N LYS A 157 -18.88 8.53 3.13
CA LYS A 157 -17.77 9.45 2.85
C LYS A 157 -16.45 8.70 2.77
N ILE A 158 -16.22 7.75 3.68
CA ILE A 158 -15.02 6.90 3.67
C ILE A 158 -14.99 6.09 2.36
N LYS A 159 -16.10 5.48 1.98
CA LYS A 159 -16.22 4.71 0.72
C LYS A 159 -15.87 5.57 -0.51
N ASN A 160 -16.39 6.79 -0.58
CA ASN A 160 -16.07 7.72 -1.67
C ASN A 160 -14.59 8.08 -1.69
N GLU A 161 -14.00 8.37 -0.52
CA GLU A 161 -12.59 8.75 -0.43
C GLU A 161 -11.64 7.58 -0.73
N VAL A 162 -12.02 6.34 -0.39
CA VAL A 162 -11.33 5.12 -0.84
C VAL A 162 -11.35 5.02 -2.36
N LEU A 163 -12.50 5.27 -2.99
CA LEU A 163 -12.62 5.26 -4.45
C LEU A 163 -11.74 6.33 -5.09
N TYR A 164 -11.75 7.57 -4.58
CA TYR A 164 -10.89 8.65 -5.07
C TYR A 164 -9.41 8.33 -4.88
N SER A 165 -9.03 7.72 -3.75
CA SER A 165 -7.67 7.27 -3.49
C SER A 165 -7.21 6.23 -4.52
N LYS A 166 -8.07 5.23 -4.82
CA LYS A 166 -7.79 4.22 -5.86
C LYS A 166 -7.62 4.86 -7.24
N GLN A 167 -8.44 5.86 -7.60
CA GLN A 167 -8.32 6.60 -8.85
C GLN A 167 -7.01 7.40 -8.96
N ASP A 168 -6.50 7.90 -7.83
CA ASP A 168 -5.21 8.61 -7.75
C ASP A 168 -4.00 7.66 -7.65
N GLY A 169 -4.23 6.35 -7.74
CA GLY A 169 -3.20 5.31 -7.69
C GLY A 169 -2.69 5.01 -6.27
N LEU A 170 -3.47 5.34 -5.23
CA LEU A 170 -3.20 4.96 -3.85
C LEU A 170 -3.96 3.67 -3.53
N GLU A 171 -3.26 2.68 -3.02
CA GLU A 171 -3.87 1.47 -2.50
C GLU A 171 -4.25 1.67 -1.03
N VAL A 172 -5.54 1.56 -0.70
CA VAL A 172 -6.03 1.72 0.67
C VAL A 172 -6.26 0.34 1.27
N VAL A 173 -5.66 0.11 2.43
CA VAL A 173 -5.74 -1.16 3.18
C VAL A 173 -6.13 -0.87 4.63
N GLY A 174 -6.94 -1.76 5.18
CA GLY A 174 -7.45 -1.70 6.54
C GLY A 174 -6.73 -2.67 7.45
N VAL A 175 -6.41 -2.23 8.66
CA VAL A 175 -5.98 -3.09 9.75
C VAL A 175 -6.99 -2.89 10.88
N ILE A 176 -7.79 -3.92 11.11
CA ILE A 176 -8.80 -3.96 12.17
C ILE A 176 -8.08 -4.14 13.50
N ALA A 177 -8.36 -3.24 14.45
CA ALA A 177 -7.81 -3.33 15.81
C ALA A 177 -8.76 -2.71 16.84
N GLY A 178 -9.02 -3.47 17.90
CA GLY A 178 -9.96 -3.19 18.99
C GLY A 178 -10.95 -4.33 19.19
N GLU A 179 -11.33 -4.60 20.43
CA GLU A 179 -12.22 -5.68 20.87
C GLU A 179 -13.61 -5.55 20.22
N ASP A 180 -14.13 -4.34 20.13
CA ASP A 180 -15.46 -4.09 19.56
C ASP A 180 -15.45 -3.83 18.04
N SER A 181 -14.49 -4.38 17.31
CA SER A 181 -14.36 -4.08 15.88
C SER A 181 -15.56 -4.57 15.05
N VAL A 182 -15.98 -3.78 14.05
CA VAL A 182 -17.12 -4.12 13.18
C VAL A 182 -16.64 -4.50 11.78
N MET A 183 -16.51 -5.79 11.51
CA MET A 183 -15.96 -6.31 10.25
C MET A 183 -16.79 -5.91 9.02
N GLU A 184 -18.11 -5.91 9.14
CA GLU A 184 -19.02 -5.55 8.04
C GLU A 184 -18.78 -4.11 7.55
N ASN A 185 -18.41 -3.22 8.47
CA ASN A 185 -18.08 -1.84 8.13
C ASN A 185 -16.82 -1.77 7.26
N TRP A 186 -15.78 -2.53 7.60
CA TRP A 186 -14.55 -2.60 6.81
C TRP A 186 -14.79 -3.11 5.39
N GLN A 187 -15.58 -4.19 5.27
CA GLN A 187 -15.95 -4.75 3.97
C GLN A 187 -16.75 -3.74 3.13
N ALA A 188 -17.66 -2.99 3.76
CA ALA A 188 -18.48 -2.00 3.10
C ALA A 188 -17.66 -0.80 2.56
N VAL A 189 -16.64 -0.32 3.31
CA VAL A 189 -15.87 0.86 2.89
C VAL A 189 -14.74 0.53 1.91
N LEU A 190 -14.03 -0.58 2.07
CA LEU A 190 -12.92 -0.92 1.18
C LEU A 190 -13.40 -1.58 -0.11
N ASN A 191 -14.58 -2.20 -0.07
CA ASN A 191 -15.19 -2.94 -1.19
C ASN A 191 -14.24 -3.99 -1.80
N ASP A 192 -13.30 -4.47 -0.99
CA ASP A 192 -12.32 -5.51 -1.30
C ASP A 192 -11.89 -6.18 0.03
N PRO A 193 -12.43 -7.35 0.36
CA PRO A 193 -12.10 -8.06 1.60
C PRO A 193 -10.62 -8.46 1.70
N SER A 194 -9.89 -8.57 0.58
CA SER A 194 -8.46 -8.90 0.59
C SER A 194 -7.58 -7.76 1.11
N GLN A 195 -8.14 -6.54 1.18
CA GLN A 195 -7.49 -5.35 1.70
C GLN A 195 -7.78 -5.11 3.19
N VAL A 196 -8.39 -6.08 3.88
CA VAL A 196 -8.70 -6.02 5.32
C VAL A 196 -7.84 -7.04 6.07
N PHE A 197 -7.02 -6.55 7.00
CA PHE A 197 -6.14 -7.36 7.84
C PHE A 197 -6.57 -7.31 9.30
N TYR A 198 -6.34 -8.41 10.01
CA TYR A 198 -6.78 -8.62 11.38
C TYR A 198 -5.57 -8.74 12.32
N THR A 199 -5.75 -8.29 13.56
CA THR A 199 -4.76 -8.43 14.63
C THR A 199 -5.26 -9.30 15.78
N GLU A 200 -6.08 -10.32 15.48
CA GLU A 200 -6.57 -11.27 16.49
C GLU A 200 -5.47 -12.23 16.97
N ASP A 201 -5.50 -12.57 18.26
CA ASP A 201 -4.77 -13.67 18.91
C ASP A 201 -3.27 -13.76 18.60
N ASP A 202 -2.55 -12.62 18.60
CA ASP A 202 -1.12 -12.55 18.30
C ASP A 202 -0.71 -13.13 16.92
N ASN A 203 -1.69 -13.44 16.06
CA ASN A 203 -1.47 -14.11 14.78
C ASN A 203 -1.44 -13.09 13.64
N PHE A 204 -0.33 -12.36 13.57
CA PHE A 204 -0.08 -11.32 12.58
C PHE A 204 0.22 -11.83 11.16
N LYS A 205 -0.21 -13.06 10.79
CA LYS A 205 -0.05 -13.58 9.42
C LYS A 205 -0.69 -12.67 8.37
N ALA A 206 -1.79 -12.02 8.72
CA ALA A 206 -2.43 -11.02 7.87
C ALA A 206 -1.48 -9.85 7.54
N LEU A 207 -0.65 -9.42 8.51
CA LEU A 207 0.34 -8.36 8.30
C LEU A 207 1.54 -8.82 7.47
N GLU A 208 1.79 -10.13 7.34
CA GLU A 208 2.80 -10.65 6.41
C GLU A 208 2.39 -10.40 4.96
N SER A 209 1.09 -10.55 4.63
CA SER A 209 0.56 -10.18 3.33
C SER A 209 0.72 -8.69 3.05
N LEU A 210 0.42 -7.82 4.03
CA LEU A 210 0.66 -6.38 3.92
C LEU A 210 2.15 -6.07 3.68
N ALA A 211 3.05 -6.73 4.41
CA ALA A 211 4.49 -6.58 4.22
C ALA A 211 4.92 -7.05 2.81
N ALA A 212 4.36 -8.16 2.32
CA ALA A 212 4.63 -8.68 0.99
C ALA A 212 4.22 -7.70 -0.13
N MET A 213 3.15 -6.92 0.06
CA MET A 213 2.71 -5.89 -0.91
C MET A 213 3.75 -4.78 -1.17
N THR A 214 4.76 -4.67 -0.32
CA THR A 214 5.81 -3.64 -0.42
C THR A 214 6.93 -3.99 -1.38
N LYS A 215 7.00 -5.25 -1.82
CA LYS A 215 7.88 -5.69 -2.90
C LYS A 215 7.00 -6.19 -4.04
N TYR A 216 7.29 -5.73 -5.25
CA TYR A 216 6.47 -6.08 -6.41
C TYR A 216 7.34 -6.22 -7.65
N TYR A 217 6.92 -7.07 -8.57
CA TYR A 217 7.58 -7.17 -9.86
C TYR A 217 6.97 -6.14 -10.81
N SER A 218 7.83 -5.41 -11.50
CA SER A 218 7.46 -4.56 -12.63
C SER A 218 8.07 -5.18 -13.88
N CYS A 219 7.23 -5.57 -14.82
CA CYS A 219 7.64 -6.12 -16.10
C CYS A 219 7.38 -5.05 -17.16
N ASP A 220 8.39 -4.69 -17.94
CA ASP A 220 8.23 -3.82 -19.11
C ASP A 220 8.24 -4.71 -20.35
N ASP A 221 7.34 -4.43 -21.30
CA ASP A 221 7.28 -5.13 -22.58
C ASP A 221 8.48 -4.75 -23.48
N ASN A 222 9.21 -3.68 -23.13
CA ASN A 222 10.32 -3.16 -23.91
C ASN A 222 11.66 -3.32 -23.18
N ILE A 223 12.38 -4.39 -23.49
CA ILE A 223 13.67 -4.77 -22.88
C ILE A 223 14.79 -3.71 -22.94
N PHE A 224 14.61 -2.62 -23.71
CA PHE A 224 15.62 -1.58 -23.92
C PHE A 224 15.39 -0.27 -23.13
N SER A 225 14.21 -0.07 -22.53
CA SER A 225 13.91 1.12 -21.70
C SER A 225 14.52 1.04 -20.30
N ILE A 226 14.77 -0.18 -19.80
CA ILE A 226 15.11 -0.43 -18.39
C ILE A 226 16.63 -0.33 -18.10
N ARG A 227 17.48 -0.33 -19.13
CA ARG A 227 18.96 -0.33 -18.98
C ARG A 227 19.64 1.03 -19.22
N GLN A 228 18.92 2.14 -19.13
CA GLN A 228 19.48 3.50 -19.10
C GLN A 228 19.46 4.06 -17.68
#